data_AF-A0A5J4X6W6-F1
#
_entry.id   AF-A0A5J4X6W6-F1
#
_cell.length_a   1.000
_cell.length_b   1.000
_cell.length_c   1.000
_cell.angle_alpha   90.00
_cell.angle_beta   90.00
_cell.angle_gamma   90.00
#
_symmetry.space_group_name_H-M   'P 1'
#
loop_
_entity.id
_entity.type
_entity.pdbx_description
1 polymer ?
#
loop_
_entity_poly.entity_id
_entity_poly.type
_entity_poly.pdbx_seq_one_letter_code
_entity_poly.pdbx_strand_id
1 'polypeptide(L)'
;MSEKHSDVAHAISVDLIKALLSPCERDNPPFFFAAQKVKEMQDKLNCSQSELMLGLAFLAQPYAVCPISQFAVGACVLGISGNAYLGVNVEFLRTQLNQTVHAEQCAITNAWNNMEKDIVLIATTETPCGYCRQFMSELPSFNTFQVVVEGRKQVLLRDLISDAFRPSALHIDQTQENMSLFQYRNDDAFLHLDRYWKDSNVEDKDAKEQLNELKDIVQIIFERSFKRSYSPFLLTKRSPSSIGILVRKELVEQTFIPRSKQPSSSSSSSTSSSSSSFHVLHRLFSGALIENVSFNPSIQPFQSSVISMICGNSEYQVIKRNRQERIDEEEQQQEQQEEQEDVIIRRNIRELLHNGMNWDDIIDNIILIEDYDASITIQREFIAGISHNIAPHAKYAYLND
;
A
#
# COMPACT_ATOMS: atom_id res chain seq x y z
N MET A 1 -45.00 8.27 16.51
CA MET A 1 -44.25 9.21 15.66
C MET A 1 -42.81 8.75 15.65
N SER A 2 -42.27 8.50 14.46
CA SER A 2 -41.03 7.77 14.16
C SER A 2 -39.83 8.24 14.97
N GLU A 3 -39.09 7.29 15.55
CA GLU A 3 -37.71 7.47 15.98
C GLU A 3 -36.92 8.05 14.80
N LYS A 4 -36.46 9.29 14.96
CA LYS A 4 -35.41 9.83 14.10
C LYS A 4 -34.16 9.03 14.45
N HIS A 5 -33.87 7.97 13.69
CA HIS A 5 -32.50 7.47 13.60
C HIS A 5 -31.64 8.68 13.26
N SER A 6 -30.75 9.04 14.18
CA SER A 6 -29.84 10.14 13.99
C SER A 6 -28.92 9.76 12.82
N ASP A 7 -28.96 10.51 11.71
CA ASP A 7 -28.09 10.33 10.53
C ASP A 7 -26.58 10.53 10.84
N VAL A 8 -26.23 10.73 12.11
CA VAL A 8 -24.87 10.90 12.62
C VAL A 8 -24.21 9.53 12.76
N ALA A 9 -23.05 9.36 12.13
CA ALA A 9 -22.28 8.15 12.23
C ALA A 9 -21.47 8.12 13.53
N HIS A 10 -21.53 6.98 14.21
CA HIS A 10 -20.72 6.69 15.40
C HIS A 10 -19.99 5.35 15.21
N ALA A 11 -18.72 5.31 15.63
CA ALA A 11 -17.91 4.13 15.51
C ALA A 11 -18.40 3.00 16.42
N ILE A 12 -18.29 1.77 15.94
CA ILE A 12 -18.27 0.61 16.83
C ILE A 12 -16.98 0.63 17.66
N SER A 13 -17.09 0.26 18.94
CA SER A 13 -15.95 0.16 19.85
C SER A 13 -14.86 -0.75 19.27
N VAL A 14 -13.62 -0.25 19.30
CA VAL A 14 -12.42 -0.99 18.87
C VAL A 14 -12.26 -2.29 19.67
N ASP A 15 -12.65 -2.31 20.94
CA ASP A 15 -12.55 -3.53 21.78
C ASP A 15 -13.48 -4.63 21.29
N LEU A 16 -14.69 -4.28 20.83
CA LEU A 16 -15.62 -5.24 20.24
C LEU A 16 -15.10 -5.80 18.93
N ILE A 17 -14.48 -4.96 18.10
CA ILE A 17 -13.84 -5.40 16.86
C ILE A 17 -12.68 -6.35 17.18
N LYS A 18 -11.78 -5.96 18.10
CA LYS A 18 -10.64 -6.79 18.53
C LYS A 18 -11.09 -8.14 19.09
N ALA A 19 -12.22 -8.21 19.79
CA ALA A 19 -12.76 -9.48 20.29
C ALA A 19 -13.06 -10.49 19.15
N LEU A 20 -13.33 -10.03 17.93
CA LEU A 20 -13.59 -10.86 16.75
C LEU A 20 -12.34 -11.22 15.93
N LEU A 21 -11.18 -10.66 16.29
CA LEU A 21 -9.90 -10.93 15.66
C LEU A 21 -9.16 -12.07 16.38
N SER A 22 -8.31 -12.77 15.63
CA SER A 22 -7.39 -13.76 16.21
C SER A 22 -6.37 -13.09 17.15
N PRO A 23 -5.72 -13.82 18.06
CA PRO A 23 -4.77 -13.23 19.01
C PRO A 23 -3.67 -12.39 18.35
N CYS A 24 -3.12 -12.82 17.22
CA CYS A 24 -2.06 -12.10 16.52
C CYS A 24 -2.55 -10.81 15.84
N GLU A 25 -3.80 -10.79 15.37
CA GLU A 25 -4.43 -9.63 14.74
C GLU A 25 -4.92 -8.59 15.75
N ARG A 26 -5.17 -8.96 17.01
CA ARG A 26 -5.62 -8.01 18.06
C ARG A 26 -4.58 -6.94 18.37
N ASP A 27 -3.31 -7.35 18.41
CA ASP A 27 -2.18 -6.48 18.75
C ASP A 27 -1.56 -5.82 17.52
N ASN A 28 -1.71 -6.45 16.35
CA ASN A 28 -1.23 -5.93 15.08
C ASN A 28 -2.23 -6.30 13.96
N PRO A 29 -3.32 -5.54 13.78
CA PRO A 29 -4.38 -5.86 12.85
C PRO A 29 -3.88 -5.76 11.41
N PRO A 30 -4.39 -6.64 10.52
CA PRO A 30 -4.17 -6.50 9.11
C PRO A 30 -4.84 -5.21 8.63
N PHE A 31 -4.24 -4.55 7.65
CA PHE A 31 -4.86 -3.38 7.00
C PHE A 31 -5.73 -3.78 5.80
N PHE A 32 -6.12 -5.05 5.76
CA PHE A 32 -7.00 -5.64 4.77
C PHE A 32 -7.93 -6.62 5.48
N PHE A 33 -9.24 -6.49 5.24
CA PHE A 33 -10.23 -7.46 5.64
C PHE A 33 -11.03 -7.90 4.43
N ALA A 34 -11.06 -9.20 4.17
CA ALA A 34 -11.84 -9.77 3.07
C ALA A 34 -13.35 -9.56 3.29
N ALA A 35 -14.11 -9.44 2.21
CA ALA A 35 -15.55 -9.17 2.23
C ALA A 35 -16.35 -10.12 3.13
N GLN A 36 -15.99 -11.41 3.14
CA GLN A 36 -16.61 -12.38 4.04
C GLN A 36 -16.40 -12.01 5.52
N LYS A 37 -15.16 -11.68 5.92
CA LYS A 37 -14.84 -11.29 7.29
C LYS A 37 -15.55 -9.98 7.67
N VAL A 38 -15.59 -9.00 6.75
CA VAL A 38 -16.34 -7.75 6.93
C VAL A 38 -17.81 -8.06 7.24
N LYS A 39 -18.45 -8.89 6.40
CA LYS A 39 -19.85 -9.28 6.60
C LYS A 39 -20.07 -10.03 7.92
N GLU A 40 -19.21 -10.97 8.27
CA GLU A 40 -19.27 -11.68 9.55
C GLU A 40 -19.14 -10.74 10.76
N MET A 41 -18.28 -9.72 10.67
CA MET A 41 -18.15 -8.70 11.71
C MET A 41 -19.43 -7.86 11.82
N GLN A 42 -20.02 -7.45 10.69
CA GLN A 42 -21.30 -6.73 10.70
C GLN A 42 -22.42 -7.53 11.35
N ASP A 43 -22.54 -8.81 10.98
CA ASP A 43 -23.60 -9.69 11.49
C ASP A 43 -23.43 -9.94 13.00
N LYS A 44 -22.20 -10.18 13.48
CA LYS A 44 -21.91 -10.43 14.90
C LYS A 44 -22.06 -9.18 15.77
N LEU A 45 -21.72 -8.01 15.24
CA LEU A 45 -21.80 -6.74 15.95
C LEU A 45 -23.16 -6.05 15.78
N ASN A 46 -24.01 -6.58 14.88
CA ASN A 46 -25.31 -6.00 14.51
C ASN A 46 -25.20 -4.50 14.19
N CYS A 47 -24.28 -4.16 13.28
CA CYS A 47 -23.96 -2.77 12.92
C CYS A 47 -24.03 -2.52 11.40
N SER A 48 -24.24 -1.26 11.04
CA SER A 48 -24.20 -0.82 9.64
C SER A 48 -22.78 -0.83 9.08
N GLN A 49 -22.67 -0.76 7.75
CA GLN A 49 -21.37 -0.68 7.07
C GLN A 49 -20.59 0.57 7.51
N SER A 50 -21.25 1.72 7.60
CA SER A 50 -20.61 2.99 8.00
C SER A 50 -20.05 2.93 9.42
N GLU A 51 -20.80 2.36 10.37
CA GLU A 51 -20.35 2.22 11.78
C GLU A 51 -19.15 1.26 11.89
N LEU A 52 -19.17 0.14 11.14
CA LEU A 52 -18.04 -0.80 11.13
C LEU A 52 -16.80 -0.19 10.49
N MET A 53 -16.92 0.45 9.32
CA MET A 53 -15.78 1.08 8.65
C MET A 53 -15.15 2.16 9.52
N LEU A 54 -15.96 2.92 10.25
CA LEU A 54 -15.47 3.93 11.17
C LEU A 54 -14.77 3.30 12.39
N GLY A 55 -15.31 2.22 12.95
CA GLY A 55 -14.62 1.44 13.98
C GLY A 55 -13.28 0.85 13.49
N LEU A 56 -13.22 0.38 12.25
CA LEU A 56 -11.97 -0.08 11.62
C LEU A 56 -10.97 1.07 11.38
N ALA A 57 -11.44 2.28 11.08
CA ALA A 57 -10.58 3.47 11.00
C ALA A 57 -9.94 3.78 12.37
N PHE A 58 -10.71 3.70 13.47
CA PHE A 58 -10.17 3.83 14.83
C PHE A 58 -9.26 2.67 15.24
N LEU A 59 -9.50 1.46 14.75
CA LEU A 59 -8.58 0.33 14.92
C LEU A 59 -7.21 0.61 14.25
N ALA A 60 -7.21 1.30 13.10
CA ALA A 60 -6.00 1.65 12.36
C ALA A 60 -5.21 2.81 12.98
N GLN A 61 -5.90 3.80 13.54
CA GLN A 61 -5.34 5.07 14.00
C GLN A 61 -4.05 4.96 14.85
N PRO A 62 -3.91 4.01 15.81
CA PRO A 62 -2.69 3.88 16.62
C PRO A 62 -1.41 3.58 15.85
N TYR A 63 -1.52 3.10 14.59
CA TYR A 63 -0.39 2.76 13.74
C TYR A 63 0.06 3.93 12.84
N ALA A 64 -0.49 5.13 13.05
CA ALA A 64 -0.07 6.33 12.36
C ALA A 64 1.38 6.70 12.69
N VAL A 65 2.15 7.05 11.66
CA VAL A 65 3.56 7.41 11.78
C VAL A 65 3.66 8.94 11.66
N CYS A 66 3.49 9.64 12.79
CA CYS A 66 3.31 11.10 12.81
C CYS A 66 4.31 11.85 13.74
N PRO A 67 5.62 11.75 13.50
CA PRO A 67 6.64 12.38 14.36
C PRO A 67 6.63 13.92 14.31
N ILE A 68 6.01 14.55 13.30
CA ILE A 68 6.00 16.01 13.15
C ILE A 68 4.80 16.58 13.90
N SER A 69 3.59 16.11 13.57
CA SER A 69 2.35 16.65 14.14
C SER A 69 1.97 16.01 15.47
N GLN A 70 2.42 14.79 15.73
CA GLN A 70 1.93 13.92 16.81
C GLN A 70 0.41 13.74 16.77
N PHE A 71 -0.18 13.87 15.57
CA PHE A 71 -1.61 13.81 15.34
C PHE A 71 -1.95 12.58 14.51
N ALA A 72 -2.44 11.53 15.18
CA ALA A 72 -2.78 10.26 14.54
C ALA A 72 -4.17 10.31 13.90
N VAL A 73 -4.26 9.96 12.62
CA VAL A 73 -5.49 9.85 11.85
C VAL A 73 -5.57 8.46 11.24
N GLY A 74 -6.68 7.78 11.45
CA GLY A 74 -7.04 6.53 10.78
C GLY A 74 -8.16 6.73 9.75
N ALA A 75 -8.13 5.91 8.70
CA ALA A 75 -9.17 5.82 7.68
C ALA A 75 -9.42 4.36 7.29
N CYS A 76 -10.61 4.10 6.75
CA CYS A 76 -11.00 2.80 6.23
C CYS A 76 -11.86 2.98 4.98
N VAL A 77 -11.47 2.32 3.89
CA VAL A 77 -12.19 2.29 2.61
C VAL A 77 -12.95 0.98 2.50
N LEU A 78 -14.20 1.06 2.05
CA LEU A 78 -14.96 -0.11 1.59
C LEU A 78 -14.91 -0.17 0.06
N GLY A 79 -14.33 -1.23 -0.48
CA GLY A 79 -14.28 -1.49 -1.91
C GLY A 79 -15.60 -2.04 -2.44
N ILE A 80 -15.82 -1.98 -3.76
CA ILE A 80 -17.01 -2.57 -4.40
C ILE A 80 -17.05 -4.10 -4.28
N SER A 81 -15.89 -4.73 -4.04
CA SER A 81 -15.79 -6.15 -3.71
C SER A 81 -16.41 -6.51 -2.36
N GLY A 82 -16.63 -5.52 -1.49
CA GLY A 82 -16.98 -5.69 -0.08
C GLY A 82 -15.75 -5.79 0.85
N ASN A 83 -14.53 -5.81 0.31
CA ASN A 83 -13.30 -5.76 1.11
C ASN A 83 -13.15 -4.40 1.81
N ALA A 84 -12.53 -4.42 2.98
CA ALA A 84 -12.16 -3.22 3.72
C ALA A 84 -10.64 -3.01 3.74
N TYR A 85 -10.21 -1.77 3.52
CA TYR A 85 -8.80 -1.37 3.42
C TYR A 85 -8.51 -0.22 4.38
N LEU A 86 -7.63 -0.47 5.35
CA LEU A 86 -7.29 0.52 6.37
C LEU A 86 -6.15 1.43 5.89
N GLY A 87 -6.08 2.62 6.44
CA GLY A 87 -5.00 3.57 6.19
C GLY A 87 -4.76 4.48 7.37
N VAL A 88 -3.56 5.05 7.40
CA VAL A 88 -3.08 5.97 8.45
C VAL A 88 -2.25 7.07 7.83
N ASN A 89 -2.10 8.20 8.51
CA ASN A 89 -1.17 9.23 8.09
C ASN A 89 0.29 8.85 8.38
N VAL A 90 1.19 9.29 7.50
CA VAL A 90 2.63 9.01 7.54
C VAL A 90 3.38 10.30 7.22
N GLU A 91 4.24 10.72 8.14
CA GLU A 91 5.06 11.92 8.02
C GLU A 91 6.54 11.52 8.03
N PHE A 92 7.33 12.23 7.22
CA PHE A 92 8.75 11.94 7.05
C PHE A 92 9.57 13.08 7.64
N LEU A 93 10.46 12.77 8.58
CA LEU A 93 11.40 13.76 9.10
C LEU A 93 12.39 14.17 8.01
N ARG A 94 12.84 15.43 8.07
CA ARG A 94 13.89 16.00 7.20
C ARG A 94 13.57 15.99 5.70
N THR A 95 12.30 15.82 5.34
CA THR A 95 11.82 16.00 3.97
C THR A 95 10.82 17.17 3.92
N GLN A 96 10.38 17.52 2.71
CA GLN A 96 9.35 18.53 2.51
C GLN A 96 7.97 17.99 2.89
N LEU A 97 7.07 18.84 3.39
CA LEU A 97 5.72 18.44 3.85
C LEU A 97 4.84 17.85 2.74
N ASN A 98 5.14 18.11 1.47
CA ASN A 98 4.45 17.44 0.35
C ASN A 98 4.74 15.93 0.27
N GLN A 99 5.69 15.41 1.05
CA GLN A 99 5.94 13.98 1.19
C GLN A 99 4.96 13.29 2.13
N THR A 100 4.25 14.04 2.98
CA THR A 100 3.30 13.47 3.93
C THR A 100 2.19 12.71 3.19
N VAL A 101 1.92 11.49 3.64
CA VAL A 101 0.77 10.70 3.22
C VAL A 101 -0.35 10.90 4.22
N HIS A 102 -1.54 11.26 3.73
CA HIS A 102 -2.72 11.36 4.57
C HIS A 102 -3.40 10.00 4.74
N ALA A 103 -4.18 9.82 5.81
CA ALA A 103 -4.87 8.56 6.08
C ALA A 103 -5.79 8.12 4.95
N GLU A 104 -6.49 9.07 4.32
CA GLU A 104 -7.40 8.82 3.21
C GLU A 104 -6.63 8.39 1.94
N GLN A 105 -5.51 9.05 1.65
CA GLN A 105 -4.63 8.66 0.55
C GLN A 105 -4.05 7.27 0.80
N CYS A 106 -3.63 6.97 2.04
CA CYS A 106 -3.14 5.67 2.46
C CYS A 106 -4.20 4.57 2.24
N ALA A 107 -5.44 4.77 2.71
CA ALA A 107 -6.50 3.77 2.60
C ALA A 107 -6.93 3.52 1.13
N ILE A 108 -7.04 4.58 0.32
CA ILE A 108 -7.39 4.46 -1.10
C ILE A 108 -6.25 3.80 -1.88
N THR A 109 -5.01 4.21 -1.63
CA THR A 109 -3.83 3.60 -2.26
C THR A 109 -3.67 2.15 -1.82
N ASN A 110 -4.01 1.80 -0.58
CA ASN A 110 -4.03 0.42 -0.09
C ASN A 110 -5.07 -0.43 -0.86
N ALA A 111 -6.29 0.08 -1.03
CA ALA A 111 -7.31 -0.57 -1.87
C ALA A 111 -6.82 -0.76 -3.30
N TRP A 112 -6.21 0.29 -3.86
CA TRP A 112 -5.63 0.27 -5.19
C TRP A 112 -4.50 -0.77 -5.28
N ASN A 113 -3.50 -0.80 -4.39
CA ASN A 113 -2.40 -1.78 -4.39
C ASN A 113 -2.92 -3.23 -4.31
N ASN A 114 -4.05 -3.45 -3.64
CA ASN A 114 -4.74 -4.74 -3.54
C ASN A 114 -5.68 -5.08 -4.72
N MET A 115 -5.55 -4.39 -5.86
CA MET A 115 -6.31 -4.67 -7.09
C MET A 115 -7.82 -4.43 -6.99
N GLU A 116 -8.27 -3.59 -6.04
CA GLU A 116 -9.66 -3.17 -6.01
C GLU A 116 -10.06 -2.46 -7.31
N LYS A 117 -11.33 -2.56 -7.69
CA LYS A 117 -11.84 -2.06 -8.98
C LYS A 117 -12.55 -0.72 -8.88
N ASP A 118 -13.12 -0.42 -7.72
CA ASP A 118 -13.69 0.87 -7.35
C ASP A 118 -14.01 0.87 -5.84
N ILE A 119 -14.38 2.02 -5.29
CA ILE A 119 -14.66 2.19 -3.87
C ILE A 119 -16.05 2.79 -3.64
N VAL A 120 -16.70 2.32 -2.57
CA VAL A 120 -18.07 2.69 -2.21
C VAL A 120 -18.08 3.88 -1.27
N LEU A 121 -17.29 3.79 -0.19
CA LEU A 121 -17.22 4.79 0.85
C LEU A 121 -15.85 4.81 1.53
N ILE A 122 -15.57 5.92 2.19
CA ILE A 122 -14.47 6.05 3.14
C ILE A 122 -14.98 6.54 4.48
N ALA A 123 -14.54 5.88 5.55
CA ALA A 123 -14.69 6.33 6.92
C ALA A 123 -13.36 6.85 7.43
N THR A 124 -13.38 7.96 8.17
CA THR A 124 -12.17 8.58 8.71
C THR A 124 -12.44 9.10 10.12
N THR A 125 -11.42 8.95 10.97
CA THR A 125 -11.42 9.45 12.35
C THR A 125 -11.47 10.97 12.42
N GLU A 126 -11.04 11.66 11.35
CA GLU A 126 -11.08 13.10 11.25
C GLU A 126 -11.57 13.61 9.91
N THR A 127 -12.01 14.87 9.88
CA THR A 127 -12.59 15.47 8.68
C THR A 127 -11.57 15.61 7.55
N PRO A 128 -11.87 15.13 6.32
CA PRO A 128 -10.95 15.26 5.20
C PRO A 128 -10.61 16.71 4.88
N CYS A 129 -9.32 17.00 4.79
CA CYS A 129 -8.80 18.30 4.38
C CYS A 129 -9.01 18.55 2.88
N GLY A 130 -8.79 19.79 2.42
CA GLY A 130 -8.94 20.14 1.01
C GLY A 130 -8.08 19.30 0.06
N TYR A 131 -6.87 18.94 0.50
CA TYR A 131 -5.96 18.09 -0.26
C TYR A 131 -6.52 16.68 -0.48
N CYS A 132 -7.06 16.03 0.56
CA CYS A 132 -7.72 14.72 0.45
C CYS A 132 -9.01 14.80 -0.36
N ARG A 133 -9.82 15.85 -0.21
CA ARG A 133 -11.03 16.04 -1.03
C ARG A 133 -10.69 16.13 -2.51
N GLN A 134 -9.61 16.86 -2.84
CA GLN A 134 -9.12 16.98 -4.20
C GLN A 134 -8.55 15.65 -4.72
N PHE A 135 -7.81 14.90 -3.91
CA PHE A 135 -7.34 13.56 -4.24
C PHE A 135 -8.50 12.61 -4.55
N MET A 136 -9.49 12.55 -3.67
CA MET A 136 -10.68 11.71 -3.85
C MET A 136 -11.55 12.17 -5.02
N SER A 137 -11.43 13.42 -5.47
CA SER A 137 -12.13 13.88 -6.68
C SER A 137 -11.61 13.15 -7.93
N GLU A 138 -10.46 12.50 -7.88
CA GLU A 138 -9.96 11.67 -8.99
C GLU A 138 -10.80 10.40 -9.22
N LEU A 139 -11.61 10.01 -8.22
CA LEU A 139 -12.39 8.78 -8.28
C LEU A 139 -13.54 8.87 -9.30
N PRO A 140 -13.79 7.80 -10.07
CA PRO A 140 -14.93 7.75 -11.00
C PRO A 140 -16.27 7.83 -10.25
N SER A 141 -16.31 7.30 -9.02
CA SER A 141 -17.48 7.28 -8.14
C SER A 141 -17.77 8.60 -7.43
N PHE A 142 -17.11 9.71 -7.76
CA PHE A 142 -17.24 11.01 -7.07
C PHE A 142 -18.67 11.45 -6.69
N ASN A 143 -19.63 11.26 -7.60
CA ASN A 143 -21.01 11.67 -7.39
C ASN A 143 -21.78 10.80 -6.38
N THR A 144 -21.31 9.57 -6.15
CA THR A 144 -21.91 8.58 -5.26
C THR A 144 -21.02 8.23 -4.06
N PHE A 145 -19.77 8.68 -4.06
CA PHE A 145 -18.77 8.33 -3.06
C PHE A 145 -19.10 8.96 -1.71
N GLN A 146 -19.27 8.11 -0.71
CA GLN A 146 -19.72 8.51 0.62
C GLN A 146 -18.52 8.76 1.54
N VAL A 147 -18.60 9.83 2.32
CA VAL A 147 -17.61 10.19 3.34
C VAL A 147 -18.28 10.14 4.71
N VAL A 148 -17.73 9.29 5.57
CA VAL A 148 -18.20 9.04 6.93
C VAL A 148 -17.15 9.57 7.91
N VAL A 149 -17.57 10.39 8.87
CA VAL A 149 -16.70 10.97 9.90
C VAL A 149 -17.38 10.83 11.26
N GLU A 150 -16.62 10.51 12.29
CA GLU A 150 -17.12 10.37 13.66
C GLU A 150 -17.91 11.61 14.13
N GLY A 151 -19.08 11.37 14.69
CA GLY A 151 -19.94 12.41 15.23
C GLY A 151 -20.50 13.36 14.17
N ARG A 152 -20.43 13.00 12.87
CA ARG A 152 -20.98 13.81 11.78
C ARG A 152 -21.99 13.04 10.95
N LYS A 153 -22.85 13.80 10.28
CA LYS A 153 -23.73 13.25 9.26
C LYS A 153 -22.90 12.72 8.10
N GLN A 154 -23.25 11.54 7.61
CA GLN A 154 -22.68 11.00 6.38
C GLN A 154 -23.04 11.89 5.18
N VAL A 155 -22.05 12.20 4.35
CA VAL A 155 -22.20 13.10 3.19
C VAL A 155 -21.60 12.49 1.92
N LEU A 156 -21.95 13.03 0.77
CA LEU A 156 -21.28 12.69 -0.49
C LEU A 156 -20.06 13.58 -0.66
N LEU A 157 -19.02 13.05 -1.32
CA LEU A 157 -17.80 13.80 -1.60
C LEU A 157 -18.08 15.08 -2.40
N ARG A 158 -18.98 15.02 -3.39
CA ARG A 158 -19.38 16.20 -4.18
C ARG A 158 -19.91 17.37 -3.32
N ASP A 159 -20.47 17.07 -2.14
CA ASP A 159 -21.01 18.08 -1.23
C ASP A 159 -19.90 18.69 -0.35
N LEU A 160 -18.74 18.03 -0.26
CA LEU A 160 -17.57 18.51 0.48
C LEU A 160 -16.62 19.38 -0.36
N ILE A 161 -16.73 19.34 -1.69
CA ILE A 161 -15.90 20.11 -2.61
C ILE A 161 -16.76 20.70 -3.74
N SER A 162 -17.28 21.90 -3.51
CA SER A 162 -18.07 22.65 -4.49
C SER A 162 -17.23 23.01 -5.71
N ASP A 163 -17.83 22.93 -6.90
CA ASP A 163 -17.20 23.25 -8.19
C ASP A 163 -15.81 22.59 -8.37
N ALA A 164 -15.75 21.30 -8.02
CA ALA A 164 -14.51 20.52 -7.99
C ALA A 164 -13.76 20.59 -9.34
N PHE A 165 -12.47 20.89 -9.27
CA PHE A 165 -11.56 20.75 -10.40
C PHE A 165 -11.28 19.26 -10.62
N ARG A 166 -11.79 18.72 -11.73
CA ARG A 166 -11.82 17.28 -12.04
C ARG A 166 -11.11 17.00 -13.36
N PRO A 167 -10.81 15.73 -13.68
CA PRO A 167 -10.14 15.35 -14.95
C PRO A 167 -10.79 15.93 -16.21
N SER A 168 -12.12 16.07 -16.20
CA SER A 168 -12.87 16.71 -17.29
C SER A 168 -12.46 18.16 -17.57
N ALA A 169 -11.92 18.88 -16.60
CA ALA A 169 -11.39 20.23 -16.77
C ALA A 169 -10.11 20.27 -17.62
N LEU A 170 -9.39 19.14 -17.71
CA LEU A 170 -8.27 18.92 -18.62
C LEU A 170 -8.68 18.08 -19.85
N HIS A 171 -9.98 18.02 -20.15
CA HIS A 171 -10.54 17.25 -21.27
C HIS A 171 -10.30 15.73 -21.19
N ILE A 172 -10.04 15.21 -19.99
CA ILE A 172 -9.94 13.76 -19.75
C ILE A 172 -11.32 13.21 -19.40
N ASP A 173 -11.82 12.31 -20.22
CA ASP A 173 -13.08 11.59 -19.99
C ASP A 173 -12.81 10.24 -19.31
N GLN A 174 -13.02 10.20 -17.99
CA GLN A 174 -12.85 8.99 -17.18
C GLN A 174 -13.90 7.90 -17.47
N THR A 175 -14.94 8.18 -18.25
CA THR A 175 -15.92 7.17 -18.67
C THR A 175 -15.42 6.33 -19.85
N GLN A 176 -14.38 6.79 -20.55
CA GLN A 176 -13.69 5.99 -21.54
C GLN A 176 -13.02 4.78 -20.89
N GLU A 177 -12.96 3.69 -21.65
CA GLU A 177 -12.40 2.43 -21.18
C GLU A 177 -10.95 2.65 -20.68
N ASN A 178 -10.66 2.16 -19.48
CA ASN A 178 -9.34 2.24 -18.85
C ASN A 178 -8.80 3.66 -18.60
N MET A 179 -9.66 4.68 -18.46
CA MET A 179 -9.22 6.05 -18.12
C MET A 179 -9.41 6.44 -16.65
N SER A 180 -10.06 5.58 -15.86
CA SER A 180 -10.30 5.81 -14.42
C SER A 180 -9.19 5.22 -13.53
N LEU A 181 -8.94 5.81 -12.35
CA LEU A 181 -7.85 5.44 -11.44
C LEU A 181 -7.65 3.92 -11.20
N PHE A 182 -8.74 3.18 -10.98
CA PHE A 182 -8.66 1.74 -10.68
C PHE A 182 -8.56 0.86 -11.94
N GLN A 183 -9.02 1.35 -13.08
CA GLN A 183 -9.05 0.61 -14.35
C GLN A 183 -7.86 0.93 -15.25
N TYR A 184 -7.25 2.10 -15.08
CA TYR A 184 -6.16 2.58 -15.92
C TYR A 184 -5.00 1.61 -15.95
N ARG A 185 -4.49 1.35 -17.16
CA ARG A 185 -3.31 0.55 -17.39
C ARG A 185 -2.40 1.31 -18.34
N ASN A 186 -1.14 1.43 -17.94
CA ASN A 186 -0.09 1.98 -18.75
C ASN A 186 0.45 0.87 -19.66
N ASP A 187 -0.02 0.86 -20.91
CA ASP A 187 0.39 -0.16 -21.89
C ASP A 187 1.82 0.05 -22.42
N ASP A 188 2.40 1.26 -22.27
CA ASP A 188 3.80 1.52 -22.62
C ASP A 188 4.77 0.69 -21.73
N ALA A 189 4.32 0.21 -20.56
CA ALA A 189 5.04 -0.75 -19.72
C ALA A 189 5.54 -1.99 -20.48
N PHE A 190 4.75 -2.50 -21.42
CA PHE A 190 5.09 -3.75 -22.13
C PHE A 190 6.21 -3.58 -23.15
N LEU A 191 6.36 -2.38 -23.72
CA LEU A 191 7.44 -2.10 -24.68
C LEU A 191 8.83 -2.16 -24.03
N HIS A 192 8.89 -2.02 -22.71
CA HIS A 192 10.11 -1.95 -21.92
C HIS A 192 10.65 -3.31 -21.50
N LEU A 193 9.76 -4.21 -21.06
CA LEU A 193 10.09 -5.59 -20.69
C LEU A 193 10.91 -6.32 -21.75
N ASP A 194 10.50 -6.18 -23.00
CA ASP A 194 11.13 -6.86 -24.14
C ASP A 194 12.46 -6.22 -24.57
N ARG A 195 12.75 -4.99 -24.10
CA ARG A 195 13.99 -4.27 -24.37
C ARG A 195 15.06 -4.60 -23.34
N TYR A 196 14.70 -4.69 -22.06
CA TYR A 196 15.66 -4.87 -20.97
C TYR A 196 16.36 -6.24 -20.99
N TRP A 197 15.63 -7.31 -21.32
CA TRP A 197 16.14 -8.68 -21.18
C TRP A 197 16.88 -9.25 -22.39
N LYS A 198 17.05 -8.47 -23.47
CA LYS A 198 17.70 -8.95 -24.70
C LYS A 198 19.23 -9.07 -24.62
N ASP A 199 19.91 -8.38 -23.68
CA ASP A 199 21.38 -8.23 -23.71
C ASP A 199 22.18 -8.86 -22.55
N SER A 200 21.56 -9.62 -21.62
CA SER A 200 22.30 -10.12 -20.45
C SER A 200 23.01 -11.47 -20.69
N ASN A 201 24.16 -11.46 -21.37
CA ASN A 201 25.06 -12.63 -21.43
C ASN A 201 26.01 -12.66 -20.22
N VAL A 202 25.60 -13.34 -19.13
CA VAL A 202 26.45 -13.58 -17.96
C VAL A 202 26.90 -15.04 -17.94
N GLU A 203 28.22 -15.25 -18.00
CA GLU A 203 28.85 -16.58 -18.03
C GLU A 203 29.08 -17.17 -16.62
N ASP A 204 29.25 -16.32 -15.60
CA ASP A 204 29.42 -16.74 -14.21
C ASP A 204 28.10 -17.24 -13.60
N LYS A 205 28.13 -18.40 -12.95
CA LYS A 205 26.93 -19.09 -12.48
C LYS A 205 26.25 -18.36 -11.32
N ASP A 206 27.03 -17.86 -10.36
CA ASP A 206 26.50 -17.19 -9.17
C ASP A 206 25.94 -15.81 -9.53
N ALA A 207 26.66 -15.08 -10.39
CA ALA A 207 26.18 -13.81 -10.96
C ALA A 207 24.90 -14.00 -11.79
N LYS A 208 24.77 -15.13 -12.50
CA LYS A 208 23.57 -15.47 -13.27
C LYS A 208 22.37 -15.78 -12.37
N GLU A 209 22.58 -16.43 -11.23
CA GLU A 209 21.50 -16.70 -10.26
C GLU A 209 20.99 -15.41 -9.62
N GLN A 210 21.89 -14.53 -9.17
CA GLN A 210 21.54 -13.20 -8.66
C GLN A 210 20.82 -12.34 -9.71
N LEU A 211 21.26 -12.40 -10.97
CA LEU A 211 20.61 -11.70 -12.07
C LEU A 211 19.19 -12.22 -12.32
N ASN A 212 18.96 -13.53 -12.21
CA ASN A 212 17.62 -14.10 -12.39
C ASN A 212 16.67 -13.69 -11.26
N GLU A 213 17.14 -13.70 -10.01
CA GLU A 213 16.35 -13.22 -8.86
C GLU A 213 15.98 -11.74 -9.02
N LEU A 214 16.92 -10.90 -9.46
CA LEU A 214 16.65 -9.50 -9.78
C LEU A 214 15.63 -9.38 -10.93
N LYS A 215 15.75 -10.20 -11.98
CA LYS A 215 14.79 -10.21 -13.10
C LYS A 215 13.39 -10.55 -12.63
N ASP A 216 13.23 -11.52 -11.73
CA ASP A 216 11.93 -11.88 -11.17
C ASP A 216 11.33 -10.71 -10.37
N ILE A 217 12.12 -10.08 -9.48
CA ILE A 217 11.70 -8.90 -8.71
C ILE A 217 11.23 -7.78 -9.65
N VAL A 218 12.04 -7.51 -10.67
CA VAL A 218 11.77 -6.46 -11.64
C VAL A 218 10.50 -6.76 -12.44
N GLN A 219 10.33 -8.01 -12.90
CA GLN A 219 9.12 -8.48 -13.56
C GLN A 219 7.88 -8.23 -12.69
N ILE A 220 7.95 -8.58 -11.41
CA ILE A 220 6.86 -8.37 -10.44
C ILE A 220 6.52 -6.88 -10.35
N ILE A 221 7.52 -6.01 -10.13
CA ILE A 221 7.31 -4.56 -10.02
C ILE A 221 6.71 -4.00 -11.33
N PHE A 222 7.14 -4.49 -12.49
CA PHE A 222 6.59 -4.09 -13.79
C PHE A 222 5.12 -4.46 -13.93
N GLU A 223 4.78 -5.73 -13.70
CA GLU A 223 3.43 -6.24 -13.90
C GLU A 223 2.44 -5.70 -12.87
N ARG A 224 2.88 -5.53 -11.62
CA ARG A 224 2.03 -5.18 -10.47
C ARG A 224 1.89 -3.69 -10.27
N SER A 225 2.98 -2.93 -10.39
CA SER A 225 3.01 -1.50 -10.10
C SER A 225 3.14 -0.65 -11.36
N PHE A 226 4.17 -0.88 -12.17
CA PHE A 226 4.47 -0.02 -13.32
C PHE A 226 3.31 0.04 -14.32
N LYS A 227 2.77 -1.11 -14.71
CA LYS A 227 1.60 -1.22 -15.60
C LYS A 227 0.37 -0.51 -15.05
N ARG A 228 0.30 -0.25 -13.74
CA ARG A 228 -0.87 0.38 -13.13
C ARG A 228 -0.71 1.87 -12.91
N SER A 229 0.51 2.42 -12.97
CA SER A 229 0.80 3.85 -12.79
C SER A 229 -0.25 4.73 -13.47
N TYR A 230 -1.02 5.45 -12.65
CA TYR A 230 -2.09 6.32 -13.12
C TYR A 230 -1.51 7.70 -13.46
N SER A 231 -1.38 7.99 -14.76
CA SER A 231 -0.81 9.26 -15.25
C SER A 231 -1.49 9.69 -16.57
N PRO A 232 -2.77 10.10 -16.53
CA PRO A 232 -3.51 10.45 -17.74
C PRO A 232 -3.28 11.91 -18.19
N PHE A 233 -2.59 12.75 -17.42
CA PHE A 233 -2.56 14.20 -17.63
C PHE A 233 -1.36 14.72 -18.42
N LEU A 234 -0.31 13.91 -18.58
CA LEU A 234 0.86 14.30 -19.35
C LEU A 234 0.56 14.24 -20.86
N LEU A 235 0.55 15.42 -21.50
CA LEU A 235 0.42 15.57 -22.96
C LEU A 235 1.60 14.96 -23.74
N THR A 236 2.76 14.86 -23.09
CA THR A 236 3.90 14.10 -23.58
C THR A 236 3.69 12.65 -23.17
N LYS A 237 3.48 11.77 -24.14
CA LYS A 237 3.43 10.32 -23.90
C LYS A 237 4.64 9.92 -23.05
N ARG A 238 4.37 9.36 -21.87
CA ARG A 238 5.27 8.63 -20.94
C ARG A 238 5.88 9.44 -19.81
N SER A 239 5.51 9.06 -18.59
CA SER A 239 6.45 8.90 -17.47
C SER A 239 5.87 7.93 -16.42
N PRO A 240 5.52 6.68 -16.76
CA PRO A 240 5.29 5.68 -15.72
C PRO A 240 6.57 5.48 -14.91
N SER A 241 6.43 5.57 -13.59
CA SER A 241 7.48 5.25 -12.64
C SER A 241 6.91 4.35 -11.56
N SER A 242 7.68 3.34 -11.19
CA SER A 242 7.37 2.46 -10.07
C SER A 242 8.62 2.17 -9.27
N ILE A 243 8.41 1.81 -8.02
CA ILE A 243 9.49 1.53 -7.09
C ILE A 243 9.20 0.22 -6.36
N GLY A 244 10.23 -0.56 -6.12
CA GLY A 244 10.23 -1.68 -5.20
C GLY A 244 11.12 -1.38 -4.01
N ILE A 245 10.60 -1.57 -2.80
CA ILE A 245 11.37 -1.52 -1.56
C ILE A 245 11.52 -2.94 -1.06
N LEU A 246 12.77 -3.38 -0.90
CA LEU A 246 13.10 -4.61 -0.19
C LEU A 246 13.45 -4.26 1.25
N VAL A 247 12.63 -4.75 2.17
CA VAL A 247 12.91 -4.60 3.60
C VAL A 247 14.02 -5.56 4.03
N ARG A 248 14.71 -5.25 5.12
CA ARG A 248 15.80 -6.03 5.74
C ARG A 248 15.46 -7.51 5.95
N LYS A 249 16.43 -8.40 5.69
CA LYS A 249 16.25 -9.87 5.78
C LYS A 249 16.06 -10.29 7.22
N GLU A 250 16.74 -9.57 8.09
CA GLU A 250 16.71 -9.74 9.52
C GLU A 250 15.30 -9.56 10.09
N LEU A 251 14.40 -8.81 9.43
CA LEU A 251 13.02 -8.68 9.89
C LEU A 251 12.22 -9.98 9.78
N VAL A 252 12.65 -10.90 8.91
CA VAL A 252 12.12 -12.26 8.76
C VAL A 252 12.90 -13.23 9.64
N GLU A 253 14.23 -13.10 9.68
CA GLU A 253 15.10 -14.02 10.42
C GLU A 253 15.10 -13.80 11.95
N GLN A 254 14.76 -12.60 12.44
CA GLN A 254 14.81 -12.26 13.88
C GLN A 254 13.67 -12.86 14.72
N THR A 255 12.77 -13.64 14.14
CA THR A 255 11.88 -14.51 14.93
C THR A 255 12.55 -15.83 15.29
N PHE A 256 13.51 -15.76 16.23
CA PHE A 256 13.48 -16.51 17.48
C PHE A 256 14.73 -16.17 18.32
N ILE A 257 14.48 -15.60 19.51
CA ILE A 257 15.23 -15.71 20.80
C ILE A 257 15.27 -14.32 21.49
N PRO A 258 14.55 -14.15 22.61
CA PRO A 258 14.81 -13.05 23.54
C PRO A 258 16.28 -13.09 23.98
N ARG A 259 16.96 -11.94 24.00
CA ARG A 259 18.39 -11.77 24.37
C ARG A 259 18.83 -12.45 25.67
N SER A 260 17.92 -12.98 26.49
CA SER A 260 18.19 -13.73 27.71
C SER A 260 18.42 -15.24 27.53
N LYS A 261 18.33 -15.81 26.31
CA LYS A 261 18.47 -17.27 26.09
C LYS A 261 19.18 -17.65 24.77
N GLN A 262 20.33 -17.07 24.43
CA GLN A 262 21.16 -17.65 23.35
C GLN A 262 21.99 -18.83 23.88
N PRO A 263 21.85 -20.05 23.33
CA PRO A 263 22.89 -21.07 23.42
C PRO A 263 23.93 -20.82 22.33
N SER A 264 25.20 -20.93 22.68
CA SER A 264 26.31 -20.99 21.74
C SER A 264 26.28 -22.33 20.99
N SER A 265 26.05 -22.33 19.67
CA SER A 265 26.82 -23.12 18.67
C SER A 265 26.09 -23.29 17.33
N SER A 266 26.84 -23.00 16.26
CA SER A 266 26.86 -23.61 14.93
C SER A 266 25.95 -24.81 14.62
N SER A 267 25.09 -24.66 13.60
CA SER A 267 24.88 -25.68 12.57
C SER A 267 24.24 -25.06 11.32
N SER A 268 24.94 -25.22 10.20
CA SER A 268 24.48 -24.90 8.85
C SER A 268 23.65 -26.06 8.31
N SER A 269 22.36 -25.85 8.05
CA SER A 269 21.56 -26.74 7.21
C SER A 269 21.16 -26.01 5.94
N SER A 270 21.76 -26.46 4.85
CA SER A 270 21.42 -26.15 3.46
C SER A 270 19.97 -26.52 3.16
N THR A 271 19.15 -25.53 2.86
CA THR A 271 17.85 -25.69 2.22
C THR A 271 17.92 -25.15 0.79
N SER A 272 17.17 -25.80 -0.08
CA SER A 272 17.18 -25.75 -1.54
C SER A 272 16.98 -24.35 -2.15
N SER A 273 17.58 -24.16 -3.32
CA SER A 273 17.59 -22.95 -4.17
C SER A 273 16.23 -22.52 -4.76
N SER A 274 15.12 -23.08 -4.29
CA SER A 274 13.75 -22.61 -4.56
C SER A 274 13.20 -21.67 -3.48
N SER A 275 13.96 -21.45 -2.40
CA SER A 275 13.54 -20.64 -1.23
C SER A 275 13.83 -19.14 -1.38
N SER A 276 14.78 -18.72 -2.22
CA SER A 276 15.23 -17.32 -2.32
C SER A 276 14.14 -16.38 -2.85
N SER A 277 13.60 -16.65 -4.05
CA SER A 277 12.56 -15.81 -4.68
C SER A 277 11.28 -15.69 -3.84
N PHE A 278 10.98 -16.73 -3.06
CA PHE A 278 9.82 -16.74 -2.17
C PHE A 278 10.01 -15.79 -0.97
N HIS A 279 11.14 -15.87 -0.26
CA HIS A 279 11.44 -14.96 0.84
C HIS A 279 11.57 -13.50 0.40
N VAL A 280 11.98 -13.27 -0.85
CA VAL A 280 12.01 -11.94 -1.46
C VAL A 280 10.61 -11.35 -1.59
N LEU A 281 9.63 -12.13 -2.08
CA LEU A 281 8.25 -11.67 -2.26
C LEU A 281 7.57 -11.23 -0.96
N HIS A 282 7.87 -11.88 0.16
CA HIS A 282 7.40 -11.48 1.49
C HIS A 282 7.98 -10.15 1.98
N ARG A 283 9.13 -9.76 1.43
CA ARG A 283 9.87 -8.55 1.82
C ARG A 283 9.83 -7.44 0.78
N LEU A 284 9.25 -7.70 -0.39
CA LEU A 284 9.11 -6.77 -1.49
C LEU A 284 7.79 -6.01 -1.36
N PHE A 285 7.89 -4.68 -1.30
CA PHE A 285 6.75 -3.78 -1.29
C PHE A 285 6.88 -2.83 -2.46
N SER A 286 5.97 -2.94 -3.43
CA SER A 286 5.98 -2.05 -4.59
C SER A 286 4.93 -0.94 -4.50
N GLY A 287 5.20 0.12 -5.25
CA GLY A 287 4.30 1.25 -5.41
C GLY A 287 4.48 1.90 -6.77
N ALA A 288 3.43 2.58 -7.23
CA ALA A 288 3.42 3.28 -8.51
C ALA A 288 2.81 4.67 -8.36
N LEU A 289 3.05 5.51 -9.37
CA LEU A 289 2.51 6.86 -9.43
C LEU A 289 0.98 6.83 -9.50
N ILE A 290 0.33 7.68 -8.70
CA ILE A 290 -1.07 8.04 -8.83
C ILE A 290 -1.15 9.55 -9.01
N GLU A 291 -1.31 10.01 -10.25
CA GLU A 291 -1.51 11.41 -10.54
C GLU A 291 -2.89 11.90 -10.09
N ASN A 292 -2.94 13.18 -9.76
CA ASN A 292 -4.17 13.91 -9.57
C ASN A 292 -4.25 15.05 -10.58
N VAL A 293 -5.45 15.37 -11.03
CA VAL A 293 -5.69 16.48 -11.98
C VAL A 293 -5.13 17.82 -11.47
N SER A 294 -5.09 18.04 -10.15
CA SER A 294 -4.52 19.25 -9.54
C SER A 294 -3.01 19.16 -9.29
N PHE A 295 -2.35 18.11 -9.79
CA PHE A 295 -0.91 17.81 -9.70
C PHE A 295 -0.39 17.60 -8.27
N ASN A 296 -0.51 18.59 -7.38
CA ASN A 296 0.01 18.51 -6.01
C ASN A 296 -0.52 17.30 -5.22
N PRO A 297 -1.82 16.92 -5.27
CA PRO A 297 -2.34 15.77 -4.53
C PRO A 297 -1.90 14.39 -5.01
N SER A 298 -1.04 14.32 -6.03
CA SER A 298 -0.54 13.06 -6.57
C SER A 298 0.25 12.27 -5.53
N ILE A 299 0.10 10.94 -5.53
CA ILE A 299 0.92 10.03 -4.74
C ILE A 299 2.08 9.54 -5.60
N GLN A 300 3.29 9.82 -5.12
CA GLN A 300 4.54 9.41 -5.77
C GLN A 300 4.79 7.92 -5.54
N PRO A 301 5.55 7.24 -6.43
CA PRO A 301 5.84 5.81 -6.28
C PRO A 301 6.40 5.45 -4.90
N PHE A 302 7.33 6.26 -4.39
CA PHE A 302 7.93 6.07 -3.07
C PHE A 302 6.89 6.13 -1.93
N GLN A 303 5.95 7.07 -1.98
CA GLN A 303 4.86 7.15 -1.01
C GLN A 303 3.95 5.91 -1.11
N SER A 304 3.63 5.47 -2.33
CA SER A 304 2.82 4.27 -2.58
C SER A 304 3.48 3.00 -2.04
N SER A 305 4.81 2.84 -2.17
CA SER A 305 5.50 1.65 -1.66
C SER A 305 5.62 1.67 -0.14
N VAL A 306 5.81 2.85 0.47
CA VAL A 306 5.73 3.02 1.93
C VAL A 306 4.33 2.67 2.45
N ILE A 307 3.26 3.06 1.73
CA ILE A 307 1.89 2.65 2.06
C ILE A 307 1.77 1.12 2.03
N SER A 308 2.24 0.46 0.96
CA SER A 308 2.26 -1.01 0.89
C SER A 308 2.99 -1.63 2.09
N MET A 309 4.13 -1.06 2.47
CA MET A 309 4.94 -1.52 3.60
C MET A 309 4.22 -1.38 4.94
N ILE A 310 3.65 -0.20 5.24
CA ILE A 310 2.94 0.06 6.50
C ILE A 310 1.65 -0.77 6.60
N CYS A 311 0.97 -0.98 5.47
CA CYS A 311 -0.23 -1.82 5.40
C CYS A 311 0.08 -3.33 5.49
N GLY A 312 1.34 -3.74 5.32
CA GLY A 312 1.74 -5.15 5.25
C GLY A 312 1.24 -5.83 3.97
N ASN A 313 1.25 -5.11 2.85
CA ASN A 313 0.93 -5.61 1.52
C ASN A 313 2.22 -5.96 0.77
N SER A 314 2.92 -7.00 1.23
CA SER A 314 4.03 -7.56 0.46
C SER A 314 3.50 -8.08 -0.89
N GLU A 315 4.34 -8.16 -1.91
CA GLU A 315 3.92 -8.69 -3.21
C GLU A 315 3.42 -10.13 -3.09
N TYR A 316 4.00 -10.93 -2.19
CA TYR A 316 3.45 -12.24 -1.83
C TYR A 316 1.97 -12.13 -1.40
N GLN A 317 1.67 -11.29 -0.41
CA GLN A 317 0.32 -11.15 0.13
C GLN A 317 -0.69 -10.72 -0.93
N VAL A 318 -0.31 -9.78 -1.80
CA VAL A 318 -1.23 -9.33 -2.82
C VAL A 318 -1.43 -10.39 -3.91
N ILE A 319 -0.37 -11.11 -4.31
CA ILE A 319 -0.49 -12.22 -5.27
C ILE A 319 -1.40 -13.31 -4.69
N LYS A 320 -1.18 -13.72 -3.44
CA LYS A 320 -1.98 -14.73 -2.75
C LYS A 320 -3.47 -14.37 -2.75
N ARG A 321 -3.82 -13.14 -2.34
CA ARG A 321 -5.22 -12.67 -2.28
C ARG A 321 -5.91 -12.64 -3.65
N ASN A 322 -5.14 -12.51 -4.73
CA ASN A 322 -5.66 -12.44 -6.09
C ASN A 322 -5.60 -13.78 -6.85
N ARG A 323 -4.93 -14.81 -6.32
CA ARG A 323 -5.02 -16.16 -6.85
C ARG A 323 -6.33 -16.79 -6.39
N GLN A 324 -7.10 -17.26 -7.36
CA GLN A 324 -8.44 -17.82 -7.14
C GLN A 324 -8.34 -19.34 -7.20
N GLU A 325 -7.67 -19.95 -6.23
CA GLU A 325 -7.37 -21.40 -6.27
C GLU A 325 -7.93 -22.12 -5.03
N ARG A 326 -8.41 -23.35 -5.26
CA ARG A 326 -8.81 -24.28 -4.19
C ARG A 326 -7.53 -24.87 -3.62
N ILE A 327 -7.35 -24.73 -2.32
CA ILE A 327 -6.13 -25.09 -1.61
C ILE A 327 -6.23 -26.55 -1.15
N ASP A 328 -5.22 -27.37 -1.47
CA ASP A 328 -5.08 -28.76 -1.02
C ASP A 328 -4.49 -28.85 0.41
N GLU A 329 -4.57 -29.99 1.11
CA GLU A 329 -4.18 -30.11 2.53
C GLU A 329 -2.68 -29.85 2.84
N GLU A 330 -1.77 -30.13 1.91
CA GLU A 330 -0.34 -29.81 2.06
C GLU A 330 -0.09 -28.29 1.94
N GLU A 331 -0.84 -27.61 1.07
CA GLU A 331 -0.76 -26.15 0.95
C GLU A 331 -1.27 -25.47 2.22
N GLN A 332 -2.25 -26.04 2.95
CA GLN A 332 -2.76 -25.46 4.20
C GLN A 332 -1.70 -25.34 5.32
N GLN A 333 -0.79 -26.31 5.44
CA GLN A 333 0.29 -26.23 6.44
C GLN A 333 1.32 -25.18 6.06
N GLN A 334 1.64 -25.08 4.78
CA GLN A 334 2.53 -24.06 4.24
C GLN A 334 1.91 -22.66 4.43
N GLU A 335 0.62 -22.52 4.18
CA GLU A 335 -0.11 -21.26 4.36
C GLU A 335 -0.09 -20.74 5.80
N GLN A 336 -0.17 -21.62 6.80
CA GLN A 336 -0.11 -21.22 8.21
C GLN A 336 1.26 -20.66 8.58
N GLN A 337 2.33 -21.29 8.09
CA GLN A 337 3.69 -20.80 8.31
C GLN A 337 3.90 -19.44 7.62
N GLU A 338 3.43 -19.31 6.39
CA GLU A 338 3.54 -18.08 5.59
C GLU A 338 2.73 -16.91 6.20
N GLU A 339 1.52 -17.18 6.68
CA GLU A 339 0.70 -16.18 7.38
C GLU A 339 1.38 -15.68 8.66
N GLN A 340 2.08 -16.57 9.36
CA GLN A 340 2.84 -16.21 10.55
C GLN A 340 4.01 -15.28 10.20
N GLU A 341 4.75 -15.54 9.12
CA GLU A 341 5.84 -14.67 8.64
C GLU A 341 5.37 -13.26 8.32
N ASP A 342 4.24 -13.12 7.61
CA ASP A 342 3.71 -11.80 7.24
C ASP A 342 3.26 -10.97 8.44
N VAL A 343 2.66 -11.62 9.44
CA VAL A 343 2.29 -10.95 10.71
C VAL A 343 3.53 -10.42 11.43
N ILE A 344 4.62 -11.19 11.42
CA ILE A 344 5.89 -10.83 12.05
C ILE A 344 6.51 -9.62 11.33
N ILE A 345 6.64 -9.69 10.00
CA ILE A 345 7.22 -8.62 9.18
C ILE A 345 6.45 -7.31 9.41
N ARG A 346 5.12 -7.36 9.28
CA ARG A 346 4.25 -6.18 9.49
C ARG A 346 4.44 -5.60 10.88
N ARG A 347 4.48 -6.45 11.92
CA ARG A 347 4.66 -6.00 13.30
C ARG A 347 6.01 -5.32 13.48
N ASN A 348 7.09 -5.97 13.06
CA ASN A 348 8.45 -5.46 13.22
C ASN A 348 8.63 -4.11 12.49
N ILE A 349 8.12 -3.98 11.27
CA ILE A 349 8.14 -2.71 10.52
C ILE A 349 7.46 -1.59 11.30
N ARG A 350 6.23 -1.82 11.78
CA ARG A 350 5.47 -0.81 12.53
C ARG A 350 6.17 -0.44 13.84
N GLU A 351 6.64 -1.41 14.59
CA GLU A 351 7.39 -1.17 15.83
C GLU A 351 8.64 -0.32 15.58
N LEU A 352 9.41 -0.60 14.53
CA LEU A 352 10.61 0.17 14.19
C LEU A 352 10.27 1.60 13.73
N LEU A 353 9.21 1.77 12.93
CA LEU A 353 8.74 3.10 12.52
C LEU A 353 8.31 3.95 13.72
N HIS A 354 7.68 3.34 14.73
CA HIS A 354 7.26 4.04 15.95
C HIS A 354 8.40 4.31 16.94
N ASN A 355 9.36 3.39 17.10
CA ASN A 355 10.38 3.44 18.15
C ASN A 355 11.65 4.25 17.82
N GLY A 356 11.64 5.03 16.73
CA GLY A 356 12.80 5.86 16.38
C GLY A 356 12.84 6.36 14.94
N MET A 357 11.93 5.88 14.08
CA MET A 357 11.85 6.26 12.66
C MET A 357 13.23 6.25 11.99
N ASN A 358 13.93 5.12 12.08
CA ASN A 358 15.15 4.91 11.33
C ASN A 358 14.86 3.97 10.17
N TRP A 359 14.77 4.51 8.95
CA TRP A 359 14.47 3.70 7.77
C TRP A 359 15.62 2.77 7.39
N ASP A 360 16.87 3.04 7.82
CA ASP A 360 18.00 2.14 7.58
C ASP A 360 17.93 0.82 8.39
N ASP A 361 17.12 0.81 9.46
CA ASP A 361 16.81 -0.40 10.23
C ASP A 361 15.73 -1.25 9.53
N ILE A 362 15.06 -0.70 8.51
CA ILE A 362 13.93 -1.31 7.82
C ILE A 362 14.27 -1.65 6.38
N ILE A 363 14.95 -0.77 5.66
CA ILE A 363 15.17 -0.87 4.22
C ILE A 363 16.58 -1.43 3.94
N ASP A 364 16.65 -2.38 3.01
CA ASP A 364 17.91 -2.95 2.52
C ASP A 364 18.23 -2.43 1.11
N ASN A 365 17.28 -2.59 0.18
CA ASN A 365 17.44 -2.18 -1.20
C ASN A 365 16.20 -1.42 -1.69
N ILE A 366 16.44 -0.43 -2.54
CA ILE A 366 15.44 0.32 -3.27
C ILE A 366 15.72 0.13 -4.76
N ILE A 367 14.73 -0.37 -5.48
CA ILE A 367 14.79 -0.65 -6.91
C ILE A 367 13.81 0.31 -7.58
N LEU A 368 14.34 1.22 -8.39
CA LEU A 368 13.55 2.20 -9.12
C LEU A 368 13.44 1.79 -10.59
N ILE A 369 12.20 1.78 -11.08
CA ILE A 369 11.84 1.45 -12.46
C ILE A 369 11.22 2.68 -13.11
N GLU A 370 11.85 3.18 -14.16
CA GLU A 370 11.41 4.38 -14.87
C GLU A 370 11.52 4.19 -16.38
N ASP A 371 10.65 4.86 -17.14
CA ASP A 371 10.82 5.07 -18.59
C ASP A 371 11.89 6.16 -18.84
N TYR A 372 12.50 6.21 -20.02
CA TYR A 372 13.53 7.19 -20.38
C TYR A 372 12.94 8.30 -21.27
N ASP A 373 12.69 9.48 -20.69
CA ASP A 373 12.46 10.75 -21.40
C ASP A 373 12.92 11.94 -20.52
N ALA A 374 13.19 13.11 -21.10
CA ALA A 374 13.81 14.26 -20.45
C ALA A 374 12.99 14.87 -19.30
N SER A 375 11.68 14.64 -19.23
CA SER A 375 10.83 15.02 -18.09
C SER A 375 11.10 14.20 -16.82
N ILE A 376 11.75 13.03 -16.96
CA ILE A 376 11.90 12.01 -15.92
C ILE A 376 13.13 12.25 -15.04
N THR A 377 14.14 12.98 -15.53
CA THR A 377 15.31 13.37 -14.73
C THR A 377 14.91 14.06 -13.43
N ILE A 378 13.81 14.84 -13.45
CA ILE A 378 13.28 15.52 -12.27
C ILE A 378 12.69 14.52 -11.26
N GLN A 379 11.93 13.52 -11.72
CA GLN A 379 11.39 12.47 -10.83
C GLN A 379 12.50 11.63 -10.22
N ARG A 380 13.51 11.28 -11.02
CA ARG A 380 14.68 10.52 -10.58
C ARG A 380 15.43 11.24 -9.47
N GLU A 381 15.80 12.50 -9.68
CA GLU A 381 16.50 13.31 -8.66
C GLU A 381 15.66 13.51 -7.40
N PHE A 382 14.34 13.65 -7.57
CA PHE A 382 13.41 13.81 -6.48
C PHE A 382 13.30 12.55 -5.61
N ILE A 383 13.07 11.39 -6.23
CA ILE A 383 13.01 10.10 -5.53
C ILE A 383 14.36 9.83 -4.86
N ALA A 384 15.47 10.00 -5.59
CA ALA A 384 16.81 9.84 -5.05
C ALA A 384 17.06 10.75 -3.83
N GLY A 385 16.67 12.02 -3.91
CA GLY A 385 16.82 12.97 -2.81
C GLY A 385 15.98 12.59 -1.59
N ILE A 386 14.72 12.18 -1.79
CA ILE A 386 13.85 11.71 -0.70
C ILE A 386 14.43 10.48 -0.05
N SER A 387 14.78 9.47 -0.85
CA SER A 387 15.29 8.21 -0.33
C SER A 387 16.65 8.40 0.37
N HIS A 388 17.54 9.26 -0.13
CA HIS A 388 18.78 9.61 0.56
C HIS A 388 18.54 10.30 1.92
N ASN A 389 17.49 11.13 2.03
CA ASN A 389 17.19 11.82 3.28
C ASN A 389 16.61 10.90 4.37
N ILE A 390 15.85 9.87 3.97
CA ILE A 390 15.16 8.97 4.90
C ILE A 390 15.96 7.68 5.17
N ALA A 391 16.60 7.11 4.14
CA ALA A 391 17.31 5.84 4.15
C ALA A 391 18.66 5.97 3.41
N PRO A 392 19.60 6.75 3.95
CA PRO A 392 20.89 7.05 3.31
C PRO A 392 21.78 5.81 3.10
N HIS A 393 21.55 4.72 3.85
CA HIS A 393 22.35 3.50 3.76
C HIS A 393 21.71 2.40 2.91
N ALA A 394 20.48 2.59 2.44
CA ALA A 394 19.86 1.68 1.48
C ALA A 394 20.66 1.66 0.17
N LYS A 395 20.73 0.50 -0.49
CA LYS A 395 21.31 0.39 -1.83
C LYS A 395 20.28 0.78 -2.88
N TYR A 396 20.71 1.50 -3.90
CA TYR A 396 19.85 1.99 -4.97
C TYR A 396 20.22 1.35 -6.30
N ALA A 397 19.25 0.74 -6.95
CA ALA A 397 19.37 0.25 -8.31
C ALA A 397 18.41 1.02 -9.23
N TYR A 398 18.97 1.57 -10.30
CA TYR A 398 18.20 2.13 -11.41
C TYR A 398 18.33 1.12 -12.55
N LEU A 399 17.24 0.58 -13.07
CA LEU A 399 17.30 -0.46 -14.12
C LEU A 399 17.86 0.01 -15.46
N ASN A 400 18.04 1.32 -15.60
CA ASN A 400 18.46 2.00 -16.81
C ASN A 400 19.97 2.28 -16.86
N ASP A 401 20.69 2.05 -15.76
CA ASP A 401 22.15 2.21 -15.59
C ASP A 401 22.78 0.85 -15.22
#